data_AF-I1D3E0-F1
#
_entry.id   AF-I1D3E0-F1
#
_cell.length_a   1.000
_cell.length_b   1.000
_cell.length_c   1.000
_cell.angle_alpha   90.00
_cell.angle_beta   90.00
_cell.angle_gamma   90.00
#
_symmetry.space_group_name_H-M   'P 1'
#
loop_
_entity.id
_entity.type
_entity.pdbx_description
1 polymer ?
#
loop_
_entity_poly.entity_id
_entity_poly.type
_entity_poly.pdbx_seq_one_letter_code
_entity_poly.pdbx_strand_id
1 'polypeptide(L)' 'MSDDPPRPGEPLTAVPWRRWPEALRTRGREVLAHLNAGHPQNALEVIDELLADLLARRDSLADSANRHFEPSTDDRNP' A
#
# COMPACT_ATOMS: atom_id res chain seq x y z
N MET A 1 -15.15 12.06 13.64
CA MET A 1 -14.12 11.08 13.26
C MET A 1 -13.06 11.86 12.51
N SER A 2 -11.90 12.10 13.13
CA SER A 2 -10.84 12.92 12.55
C SER A 2 -10.19 12.19 11.37
N ASP A 3 -10.31 12.74 10.17
CA ASP A 3 -9.57 12.30 8.99
C ASP A 3 -8.17 12.91 9.06
N ASP A 4 -7.29 12.28 9.85
CA ASP A 4 -5.88 12.68 9.95
C ASP A 4 -5.19 12.27 8.64
N PRO A 5 -4.69 13.19 7.80
CA PRO A 5 -4.06 12.85 6.53
C PRO A 5 -2.89 11.88 6.78
N PRO A 6 -2.63 10.93 5.85
CA PRO A 6 -1.50 10.03 5.98
C PRO A 6 -0.22 10.85 6.19
N ARG A 7 0.55 10.52 7.24
CA ARG A 7 1.73 11.30 7.57
C ARG A 7 2.78 11.13 6.47
N PRO A 8 3.55 12.18 6.14
CA PRO A 8 4.72 12.04 5.29
C PRO A 8 5.63 10.95 5.87
N GLY A 9 5.96 9.93 5.08
CA GLY A 9 6.79 8.81 5.52
C GLY A 9 6.06 7.63 6.17
N GLU A 10 4.72 7.64 6.27
CA GLU A 10 4.00 6.42 6.69
C GLU A 10 4.03 5.37 5.55
N PRO A 11 4.39 4.10 5.84
CA PRO A 11 4.38 3.05 4.84
C PRO A 11 2.94 2.80 4.36
N LEU A 12 2.74 2.71 3.04
CA LEU A 12 1.40 2.53 2.44
C LEU A 12 0.75 1.21 2.86
N THR A 13 1.55 0.24 3.26
CA THR A 13 1.10 -1.03 3.85
C THR A 13 0.27 -0.84 5.13
N ALA A 14 0.54 0.20 5.94
CA ALA A 14 -0.23 0.52 7.15
C ALA A 14 -1.55 1.25 6.85
N VAL A 15 -1.71 1.82 5.66
CA VAL A 15 -2.88 2.61 5.28
C VAL A 15 -4.10 1.68 5.04
N PRO A 16 -5.26 1.94 5.65
CA PRO A 16 -6.49 1.17 5.39
C PRO A 16 -6.89 1.23 3.91
N TRP A 17 -7.44 0.12 3.37
CA TRP A 17 -7.81 0.02 1.95
C TRP A 17 -8.66 1.19 1.43
N ARG A 18 -9.60 1.70 2.23
CA ARG A 18 -10.44 2.85 1.85
C ARG A 18 -9.67 4.15 1.60
N ARG A 19 -8.51 4.34 2.24
CA ARG A 19 -7.66 5.54 2.13
C ARG A 19 -6.45 5.33 1.21
N TRP A 20 -6.17 4.08 0.84
CA TRP A 20 -5.01 3.70 0.05
C TRP A 20 -4.92 4.44 -1.31
N PRO A 21 -6.01 4.66 -2.07
CA PRO A 21 -5.93 5.45 -3.31
C PRO A 21 -5.48 6.90 -3.12
N GLU A 22 -5.82 7.53 -2.00
CA GLU A 22 -5.39 8.91 -1.69
C GLU A 22 -3.92 8.94 -1.26
N ALA A 23 -3.49 7.95 -0.49
CA ALA A 23 -2.11 7.82 -0.08
C ALA A 23 -1.17 7.55 -1.27
N LEU A 24 -1.58 6.70 -2.23
CA LEU A 24 -0.86 6.50 -3.49
C LEU A 24 -0.74 7.81 -4.29
N ARG A 25 -1.84 8.57 -4.40
CA ARG A 25 -1.81 9.89 -5.06
C ARG A 25 -0.85 10.86 -4.38
N THR A 26 -0.76 10.81 -3.05
CA THR A 26 0.17 11.65 -2.27
C THR A 26 1.62 11.30 -2.57
N ARG A 27 1.99 10.01 -2.58
CA ARG A 27 3.35 9.57 -2.95
C ARG A 27 3.71 9.91 -4.40
N GLY A 28 2.77 9.78 -5.33
CA GLY A 28 2.97 10.22 -6.71
C GLY A 28 3.26 11.73 -6.82
N ARG A 29 2.60 12.56 -6.00
CA ARG A 29 2.89 14.01 -5.92
C ARG A 29 4.25 14.29 -5.31
N GLU A 30 4.68 13.51 -4.33
CA GLU A 30 6.01 13.61 -3.70
C GLU A 30 7.13 13.33 -4.71
N VAL A 31 6.99 12.28 -5.54
CA VAL A 31 7.91 12.01 -6.66
C VAL A 31 8.01 13.22 -7.60
N LEU A 32 6.86 13.77 -8.03
CA LEU A 32 6.84 14.94 -8.90
C LEU A 32 7.48 16.17 -8.24
N ALA A 33 7.28 16.37 -6.93
CA ALA A 33 7.89 17.47 -6.19
C ALA A 33 9.42 17.34 -6.17
N HIS A 34 9.96 16.14 -5.94
CA HIS A 34 11.41 15.89 -6.00
C HIS A 34 11.99 16.13 -7.39
N LEU A 35 11.30 15.69 -8.45
CA LEU A 35 11.72 15.95 -9.82
C LEU A 35 11.72 17.44 -10.16
N ASN A 36 10.66 18.18 -9.78
CA ASN A 36 10.58 19.62 -10.00
C ASN A 36 11.63 20.41 -9.20
N ALA A 37 12.05 19.90 -8.05
CA ALA A 37 13.11 20.47 -7.23
C ALA A 37 14.54 20.12 -7.73
N GLY A 38 14.67 19.31 -8.79
CA GLY A 38 15.98 18.87 -9.29
C GLY A 38 16.65 17.80 -8.44
N HIS A 39 15.87 17.02 -7.67
CA HIS A 39 16.35 15.95 -6.79
C HIS A 39 15.90 14.56 -7.30
N PRO A 40 16.40 14.09 -8.46
CA PRO A 40 15.93 12.84 -9.07
C PRO A 40 16.28 11.60 -8.22
N GLN A 41 17.36 11.64 -7.43
CA GLN A 41 17.72 10.54 -6.54
C GLN A 41 16.65 10.31 -5.47
N ASN A 42 16.17 11.38 -4.83
CA ASN A 42 15.09 11.30 -3.85
C ASN A 42 13.77 10.84 -4.50
N ALA A 43 13.52 11.24 -5.75
CA ALA A 43 12.37 10.75 -6.49
C ALA A 43 12.44 9.23 -6.72
N LEU A 44 13.63 8.69 -6.99
CA LEU A 44 13.86 7.24 -7.11
C LEU A 44 13.64 6.53 -5.77
N GLU A 45 14.13 7.07 -4.66
CA GLU A 45 13.90 6.50 -3.32
C GLU A 45 12.39 6.35 -3.02
N VAL A 46 11.60 7.37 -3.32
CA VAL A 46 10.14 7.31 -3.14
C VAL A 46 9.48 6.29 -4.09
N ILE A 47 9.99 6.13 -5.32
CA ILE A 47 9.50 5.12 -6.26
C ILE A 47 9.82 3.70 -5.77
N ASP A 48 11.03 3.47 -5.25
CA ASP A 48 11.44 2.17 -4.72
C ASP A 48 10.59 1.78 -3.50
N GLU A 49 10.33 2.72 -2.59
CA GLU A 49 9.39 2.53 -1.48
C GLU A 49 7.98 2.18 -1.98
N LEU A 50 7.47 2.91 -2.98
CA LEU A 50 6.16 2.66 -3.59
C LEU A 50 6.07 1.23 -4.16
N LEU A 51 7.10 0.78 -4.88
CA LEU A 51 7.14 -0.55 -5.47
C LEU A 51 7.14 -1.65 -4.40
N ALA A 52 7.93 -1.48 -3.33
CA ALA A 52 7.96 -2.40 -2.20
C ALA A 52 6.58 -2.49 -1.51
N ASP A 53 5.94 -1.35 -1.26
CA ASP A 53 4.61 -1.30 -0.65
C ASP A 53 3.53 -1.95 -1.55
N LEU A 54 3.57 -1.69 -2.86
CA LEU A 54 2.65 -2.30 -3.83
C LEU A 54 2.78 -3.83 -3.84
N LEU A 55 4.02 -4.33 -3.80
CA LEU A 55 4.28 -5.78 -3.76
C LEU A 55 3.74 -6.41 -2.47
N ALA A 56 4.05 -5.83 -1.31
CA ALA A 56 3.54 -6.32 -0.03
C ALA A 56 2.01 -6.31 0.01
N ARG A 57 1.38 -5.28 -0.59
CA ARG A 57 -0.07 -5.16 -0.65
C ARG A 57 -0.72 -6.21 -1.56
N ARG A 58 -0.09 -6.51 -2.70
CA ARG A 58 -0.49 -7.62 -3.59
C ARG A 58 -0.45 -8.95 -2.84
N ASP A 59 0.62 -9.21 -2.11
CA ASP A 59 0.79 -10.49 -1.40
C ASP A 59 -0.24 -10.65 -0.28
N SER A 60 -0.56 -9.57 0.45
CA SER A 60 -1.66 -9.57 1.42
C SER A 60 -3.04 -9.85 0.77
N LEU A 61 -3.28 -9.32 -0.44
CA LEU A 61 -4.50 -9.59 -1.19
C LEU A 61 -4.56 -11.05 -1.66
N ALA A 62 -3.45 -11.60 -2.15
CA ALA A 62 -3.35 -12.99 -2.56
C ALA A 62 -3.59 -13.95 -1.39
N ASP A 63 -2.99 -13.66 -0.23
CA ASP A 63 -3.19 -14.43 1.01
C ASP A 63 -4.64 -14.36 1.50
N SER A 64 -5.26 -13.18 1.45
CA SER A 64 -6.69 -13.02 1.80
C SER A 64 -7.61 -13.78 0.85
N ALA A 65 -7.30 -13.77 -0.45
CA ALA A 65 -8.05 -14.54 -1.44
C ALA A 65 -7.91 -16.05 -1.17
N ASN A 66 -6.70 -16.56 -0.96
CA ASN A 66 -6.46 -17.96 -0.66
C ASN A 66 -7.20 -18.43 0.62
N ARG A 67 -7.21 -17.60 1.68
CA ARG A 67 -7.97 -17.90 2.91
C ARG A 67 -9.49 -17.95 2.69
N HIS A 68 -10.02 -17.15 1.76
CA HIS A 68 -11.45 -17.21 1.42
C HIS A 68 -11.82 -18.51 0.67
N PHE A 69 -10.84 -19.15 0.02
CA PHE A 69 -11.02 -20.37 -0.75
C PHE A 69 -10.67 -21.65 0.01
N GLU A 70 -10.16 -21.61 1.25
CA GLU A 70 -10.08 -22.81 2.09
C GLU A 70 -11.52 -23.20 2.48
N PRO A 71 -12.07 -24.28 1.92
CA PRO A 71 -13.40 -24.72 2.30
C PRO A 71 -13.33 -25.18 3.75
N SER A 72 -14.25 -24.69 4.58
CA SER A 72 -14.43 -25.14 5.96
C SER A 72 -14.42 -26.67 5.95
N THR A 73 -13.35 -27.29 6.43
CA THR A 73 -13.22 -28.75 6.55
C THR A 73 -14.13 -29.32 7.65
N ASP A 74 -15.10 -28.52 8.10
CA ASP A 74 -16.03 -28.73 9.22
C ASP A 74 -17.28 -29.53 8.82
N ASP A 75 -17.29 -30.16 7.64
CA ASP A 75 -18.36 -31.06 7.17
C ASP A 75 -17.95 -32.55 7.24
N ARG A 76 -16.92 -32.88 8.04
CA ARG A 76 -16.53 -34.27 8.34
C ARG A 76 -16.67 -34.57 9.83
N ASN A 77 -17.91 -34.65 10.30
CA ASN A 77 -18.22 -35.37 11.53
C ASN A 77 -19.34 -36.40 11.25
N PRO A 78 -18.99 -37.68 10.99
CA PRO A 78 -19.97 -38.78 10.91
C PRO A 78 -20.54 -39.16 12.27
#